data_AF-A0A4S2N680-F1
#
_entry.id   AF-A0A4S2N680-F1
#
_cell.length_a   1.000
_cell.length_b   1.000
_cell.length_c   1.000
_cell.angle_alpha   90.00
_cell.angle_beta   90.00
_cell.angle_gamma   90.00
#
_symmetry.space_group_name_H-M   'P 1'
#
loop_
_entity.id
_entity.type
_entity.pdbx_description
1 polymer ?
#
loop_
_entity_poly.entity_id
_entity_poly.type
_entity_poly.pdbx_seq_one_letter_code
_entity_poly.pdbx_strand_id
1 'polypeptide(L)'
;MVLITDKVTHITSDNDHDEAVDIFEEALFTIFQDARNQHGEPGEYVLYKSGTEQYGDIKLRLANPNPEDVRCFAHFLWNAGVQAAEMITVTNEFDVQDQIVLELGAGAALPGILCALAGAREVVLSDYPAPSILENITLNANVNLPPTIRPNVTIQGHVWGEESDELCTARAGTFTRIIAADCMWMADQNPNLAKTIRTMLDPENGVCLAIAGFHTGRQKVVGFFEAVEKEGLEPIGKVFERDVEGVERDWAVDRGFEDPVERKRWLTIAFLRVKKPMAQS
;
A
#
# COMPACT_ATOMS: atom_id res chain seq x y z
N MET A 1 -3.20 -19.45 -11.21
CA MET A 1 -3.47 -18.12 -10.64
C MET A 1 -2.51 -17.16 -11.32
N VAL A 2 -2.94 -15.96 -11.70
CA VAL A 2 -2.04 -14.96 -12.30
C VAL A 2 -1.14 -14.41 -11.19
N LEU A 3 0.17 -14.31 -11.43
CA LEU A 3 1.09 -13.72 -10.47
C LEU A 3 0.70 -12.26 -10.22
N ILE A 4 0.80 -11.77 -8.99
CA ILE A 4 0.51 -10.34 -8.73
C ILE A 4 1.45 -9.42 -9.53
N THR A 5 2.64 -9.89 -9.87
CA THR A 5 3.61 -9.16 -10.69
C THR A 5 3.16 -8.99 -12.14
N ASP A 6 2.42 -9.97 -12.68
CA ASP A 6 1.97 -9.97 -14.09
C ASP A 6 0.72 -9.11 -14.28
N LYS A 7 0.14 -8.62 -13.18
CA LYS A 7 -0.97 -7.67 -13.21
C LYS A 7 -0.54 -6.25 -13.57
N VAL A 8 0.75 -5.97 -13.60
CA VAL A 8 1.27 -4.64 -13.90
C VAL A 8 2.07 -4.69 -15.20
N THR A 9 1.71 -3.84 -16.16
CA THR A 9 2.47 -3.66 -17.41
C THR A 9 2.95 -2.24 -17.54
N HIS A 10 4.19 -2.04 -18.00
CA HIS A 10 4.73 -0.73 -18.27
C HIS A 10 4.06 -0.14 -19.52
N ILE A 11 3.78 1.17 -19.50
CA ILE A 11 3.31 1.92 -20.66
C ILE A 11 4.38 2.96 -20.98
N THR A 12 5.28 2.63 -21.89
CA THR A 12 6.21 3.61 -22.46
C THR A 12 5.48 4.52 -23.44
N SER A 13 5.90 5.78 -23.52
CA SER A 13 5.44 6.68 -24.57
C SER A 13 6.19 6.37 -25.86
N ASP A 14 5.56 5.62 -26.78
CA ASP A 14 5.97 5.36 -28.17
C ASP A 14 7.48 5.42 -28.47
N ASN A 15 8.16 4.28 -28.37
CA ASN A 15 9.32 3.94 -29.21
C ASN A 15 9.52 2.41 -29.26
N ASP A 16 9.49 1.84 -30.47
CA ASP A 16 9.78 0.42 -30.79
C ASP A 16 11.17 -0.08 -30.31
N HIS A 17 11.97 0.78 -29.67
CA HIS A 17 13.31 0.46 -29.19
C HIS A 17 13.34 -0.07 -27.74
N ASP A 18 12.27 0.15 -26.96
CA ASP A 18 12.21 -0.18 -25.53
C ASP A 18 11.59 -1.56 -25.23
N GLU A 19 10.73 -2.11 -26.10
CA GLU A 19 10.18 -3.47 -25.90
C GLU A 19 11.29 -4.53 -25.75
N ALA A 20 12.37 -4.41 -26.52
CA ALA A 20 13.49 -5.35 -26.42
C ALA A 20 14.28 -5.22 -25.11
N VAL A 21 14.30 -4.02 -24.52
CA VAL A 21 14.95 -3.75 -23.23
C VAL A 21 14.06 -4.24 -22.09
N ASP A 22 12.75 -3.98 -22.15
CA ASP A 22 11.77 -4.49 -21.19
C ASP A 22 11.75 -6.03 -21.18
N ILE A 23 11.75 -6.66 -22.36
CA ILE A 23 11.87 -8.13 -22.49
C ILE A 23 13.20 -8.61 -21.91
N PHE A 24 14.28 -7.87 -22.10
CA PHE A 24 15.59 -8.25 -21.56
C PHE A 24 15.63 -8.12 -20.03
N GLU A 25 15.06 -7.07 -19.45
CA GLU A 25 14.94 -6.89 -18.00
C GLU A 25 13.99 -7.90 -17.37
N GLU A 26 12.85 -8.20 -17.99
CA GLU A 26 11.97 -9.31 -17.61
C GLU A 26 12.68 -10.66 -17.68
N ALA A 27 13.52 -10.86 -18.69
CA ALA A 27 14.37 -12.03 -18.78
C ALA A 27 15.42 -12.07 -17.66
N LEU A 28 15.95 -10.94 -17.19
CA LEU A 28 16.87 -10.91 -16.04
C LEU A 28 16.18 -11.39 -14.77
N PHE A 29 14.96 -10.93 -14.47
CA PHE A 29 14.18 -11.43 -13.32
C PHE A 29 13.91 -12.93 -13.43
N THR A 30 13.59 -13.41 -14.64
CA THR A 30 13.35 -14.84 -14.90
C THR A 30 14.62 -15.69 -14.79
N ILE A 31 15.74 -15.22 -15.34
CA ILE A 31 17.03 -15.94 -15.37
C ILE A 31 17.66 -16.00 -13.98
N PHE A 32 17.57 -14.93 -13.20
CA PHE A 32 18.16 -14.84 -11.86
C PHE A 32 17.21 -15.26 -10.74
N GLN A 33 15.98 -15.66 -11.05
CA GLN A 33 14.91 -15.92 -10.06
C GLN A 33 14.67 -14.73 -9.13
N ASP A 34 15.06 -13.51 -9.55
CA ASP A 34 14.84 -12.30 -8.76
C ASP A 34 13.39 -11.88 -8.91
N ALA A 35 12.67 -11.87 -7.81
CA ALA A 35 11.28 -11.49 -7.85
C ALA A 35 11.15 -9.98 -7.87
N ARG A 36 10.58 -9.48 -8.97
CA ARG A 36 10.17 -8.08 -9.12
C ARG A 36 9.28 -7.70 -7.94
N ASN A 37 9.75 -6.76 -7.10
CA ASN A 37 9.03 -6.27 -5.92
C ASN A 37 8.42 -4.88 -6.12
N GLN A 38 8.81 -4.20 -7.19
CA GLN A 38 8.38 -2.85 -7.57
C GLN A 38 8.19 -2.77 -9.09
N HIS A 39 7.36 -1.85 -9.57
CA HIS A 39 7.02 -1.69 -10.98
C HIS A 39 7.14 -0.24 -11.44
N GLY A 40 7.50 -0.08 -12.71
CA GLY A 40 7.66 1.20 -13.42
C GLY A 40 8.91 1.98 -13.02
N GLU A 41 9.09 3.13 -13.67
CA GLU A 41 10.18 4.07 -13.42
C GLU A 41 9.64 5.48 -13.06
N PRO A 42 10.43 6.33 -12.38
CA PRO A 42 10.01 7.66 -11.98
C PRO A 42 9.49 8.50 -13.16
N GLY A 43 8.24 8.97 -13.05
CA GLY A 43 7.59 9.81 -14.07
C GLY A 43 6.89 9.05 -15.20
N GLU A 44 7.09 7.74 -15.30
CA GLU A 44 6.46 6.89 -16.32
C GLU A 44 5.07 6.41 -15.90
N TYR A 45 4.43 5.63 -16.78
CA TYR A 45 3.12 5.07 -16.54
C TYR A 45 3.18 3.54 -16.42
N VAL A 46 2.38 3.01 -15.51
CA VAL A 46 2.06 1.59 -15.42
C VAL A 46 0.56 1.39 -15.57
N LEU A 47 0.17 0.23 -16.09
CA LEU A 47 -1.21 -0.23 -16.16
C LEU A 47 -1.39 -1.39 -15.20
N TYR A 48 -2.27 -1.21 -14.21
CA TYR A 48 -2.73 -2.31 -13.38
C TYR A 48 -3.97 -2.95 -14.01
N LYS A 49 -3.88 -4.25 -14.29
CA LYS A 49 -4.97 -5.07 -14.84
C LYS A 49 -5.73 -5.71 -13.70
N SER A 50 -6.88 -5.15 -13.33
CA SER A 50 -7.70 -5.69 -12.23
C SER A 50 -8.15 -7.13 -12.51
N GLY A 51 -8.34 -7.48 -13.79
CA GLY A 51 -8.89 -8.76 -14.20
C GLY A 51 -10.40 -8.86 -14.02
N THR A 52 -11.07 -7.73 -13.76
CA THR A 52 -12.53 -7.65 -13.60
C THR A 52 -13.09 -6.52 -14.47
N GLU A 53 -14.20 -6.77 -15.17
CA GLU A 53 -14.86 -5.72 -15.96
C GLU A 53 -15.44 -4.61 -15.06
N GLN A 54 -15.72 -4.91 -13.79
CA GLN A 54 -16.31 -3.97 -12.84
C GLN A 54 -15.42 -2.75 -12.58
N TYR A 55 -14.10 -2.95 -12.47
CA TYR A 55 -13.14 -1.90 -12.12
C TYR A 55 -12.31 -1.43 -13.32
N GLY A 56 -12.24 -2.23 -14.39
CA GLY A 56 -11.41 -1.95 -15.55
C GLY A 56 -9.90 -1.97 -15.22
N ASP A 57 -9.10 -1.47 -16.16
CA ASP A 57 -7.67 -1.30 -15.97
C ASP A 57 -7.38 0.09 -15.39
N ILE A 58 -6.44 0.16 -14.44
CA ILE A 58 -6.09 1.40 -13.74
C ILE A 58 -4.75 1.91 -14.27
N LYS A 59 -4.78 3.07 -14.93
CA LYS A 59 -3.57 3.72 -15.47
C LYS A 59 -2.98 4.64 -14.42
N LEU A 60 -1.75 4.37 -14.00
CA LEU A 60 -1.07 5.13 -12.95
C LEU A 60 0.18 5.76 -13.51
N ARG A 61 0.37 7.04 -13.24
CA ARG A 61 1.66 7.69 -13.35
C ARG A 61 2.43 7.48 -12.05
N LEU A 62 3.74 7.28 -12.15
CA LEU A 62 4.64 7.22 -11.00
C LEU A 62 5.24 8.59 -10.73
N ALA A 63 5.40 8.93 -9.45
CA ALA A 63 5.94 10.23 -9.08
C ALA A 63 7.36 10.39 -9.63
N ASN A 64 7.74 11.62 -9.98
CA ASN A 64 9.11 11.98 -10.30
C ASN A 64 9.59 13.02 -9.26
N PRO A 65 9.90 12.56 -8.03
CA PRO A 65 10.21 13.45 -6.92
C PRO A 65 11.57 14.14 -7.10
N ASN A 66 11.69 15.34 -6.54
CA ASN A 66 12.98 16.00 -6.40
C ASN A 66 13.89 15.15 -5.49
N PRO A 67 15.24 15.29 -5.58
CA PRO A 67 16.18 14.48 -4.81
C PRO A 67 15.92 14.43 -3.30
N GLU A 68 15.37 15.51 -2.72
CA GLU A 68 15.05 15.62 -1.30
C GLU A 68 13.88 14.72 -0.88
N ASP A 69 12.97 14.43 -1.80
CA ASP A 69 11.72 13.67 -1.59
C ASP A 69 11.81 12.23 -2.12
N VAL A 70 12.85 11.88 -2.89
CA VAL A 70 13.13 10.51 -3.36
C VAL A 70 13.15 9.51 -2.21
N ARG A 71 13.54 9.97 -1.01
CA ARG A 71 13.55 9.18 0.23
C ARG A 71 12.18 8.60 0.62
N CYS A 72 11.08 9.13 0.09
CA CYS A 72 9.73 8.63 0.36
C CYS A 72 9.34 7.44 -0.54
N PHE A 73 10.14 7.12 -1.58
CA PHE A 73 9.91 5.97 -2.47
C PHE A 73 8.55 5.94 -3.19
N ALA A 74 7.89 7.09 -3.34
CA ALA A 74 6.60 7.25 -4.04
C ALA A 74 6.69 7.12 -5.58
N HIS A 75 7.88 6.84 -6.12
CA HIS A 75 8.18 6.79 -7.55
C HIS A 75 8.08 5.38 -8.16
N PHE A 76 7.59 4.41 -7.39
CA PHE A 76 7.31 3.04 -7.85
C PHE A 76 5.90 2.60 -7.41
N LEU A 77 5.34 1.64 -8.14
CA LEU A 77 4.22 0.83 -7.64
C LEU A 77 4.79 -0.42 -6.97
N TRP A 78 4.55 -0.58 -5.67
CA TRP A 78 5.07 -1.71 -4.89
C TRP A 78 4.09 -2.89 -4.88
N ASN A 79 4.61 -4.13 -4.81
CA ASN A 79 3.78 -5.34 -4.75
C ASN A 79 2.78 -5.33 -3.59
N ALA A 80 3.10 -4.67 -2.47
CA ALA A 80 2.17 -4.52 -1.35
C ALA A 80 0.90 -3.74 -1.75
N GLY A 81 1.03 -2.70 -2.58
CA GLY A 81 -0.12 -1.94 -3.10
C GLY A 81 -0.95 -2.75 -4.09
N VAL A 82 -0.30 -3.56 -4.92
CA VAL A 82 -0.98 -4.52 -5.82
C VAL A 82 -1.71 -5.60 -5.00
N GLN A 83 -1.10 -6.12 -3.95
CA GLN A 83 -1.75 -7.10 -3.08
C GLN A 83 -2.94 -6.52 -2.32
N ALA A 84 -2.86 -5.25 -1.86
CA ALA A 84 -4.00 -4.56 -1.26
C ALA A 84 -5.14 -4.40 -2.28
N ALA A 85 -4.82 -4.00 -3.52
CA ALA A 85 -5.78 -3.91 -4.63
C ALA A 85 -6.53 -5.23 -4.87
N GLU A 86 -5.81 -6.35 -4.90
CA GLU A 86 -6.39 -7.69 -5.03
C GLU A 86 -7.32 -8.05 -3.86
N MET A 87 -6.91 -7.73 -2.64
CA MET A 87 -7.69 -8.00 -1.43
C MET A 87 -8.98 -7.19 -1.35
N ILE A 88 -9.00 -6.01 -1.95
CA ILE A 88 -10.19 -5.15 -2.05
C ILE A 88 -11.13 -5.64 -3.15
N THR A 89 -10.60 -6.01 -4.31
CA THR A 89 -11.41 -6.14 -5.54
C THR A 89 -11.62 -7.55 -6.04
N VAL A 90 -10.70 -8.49 -5.74
CA VAL A 90 -10.74 -9.85 -6.28
C VAL A 90 -11.14 -10.86 -5.21
N THR A 91 -10.45 -10.84 -4.06
CA THR A 91 -10.73 -11.81 -2.98
C THR A 91 -11.74 -11.28 -1.96
N ASN A 92 -11.97 -9.96 -1.94
CA ASN A 92 -12.83 -9.26 -0.99
C ASN A 92 -12.49 -9.59 0.49
N GLU A 93 -11.21 -9.81 0.77
CA GLU A 93 -10.69 -10.02 2.13
C GLU A 93 -10.70 -8.72 2.95
N PHE A 94 -10.70 -7.56 2.27
CA PHE A 94 -10.80 -6.25 2.89
C PHE A 94 -11.97 -5.46 2.31
N ASP A 95 -13.17 -5.72 2.82
CA ASP A 95 -14.40 -5.04 2.41
C ASP A 95 -14.39 -3.56 2.79
N VAL A 96 -14.63 -2.71 1.79
CA VAL A 96 -14.64 -1.25 1.88
C VAL A 96 -15.98 -0.64 1.50
N GLN A 97 -17.01 -1.43 1.19
CA GLN A 97 -18.33 -0.93 0.83
C GLN A 97 -18.91 -0.07 1.97
N ASP A 98 -19.31 1.17 1.65
CA ASP A 98 -19.84 2.18 2.57
C ASP A 98 -18.91 2.48 3.78
N GLN A 99 -17.60 2.23 3.64
CA GLN A 99 -16.60 2.56 4.65
C GLN A 99 -15.99 3.95 4.42
N ILE A 100 -15.43 4.54 5.48
CA ILE A 100 -14.55 5.71 5.43
C ILE A 100 -13.11 5.19 5.43
N VAL A 101 -12.38 5.46 4.35
CA VAL A 101 -11.06 4.87 4.07
C VAL A 101 -9.97 5.93 4.15
N LEU A 102 -8.85 5.60 4.78
CA LEU A 102 -7.59 6.34 4.70
C LEU A 102 -6.51 5.45 4.09
N GLU A 103 -5.83 5.93 3.07
CA GLU A 103 -4.59 5.32 2.58
C GLU A 103 -3.40 6.15 3.09
N LEU A 104 -2.49 5.49 3.82
CA LEU A 104 -1.24 6.07 4.32
C LEU A 104 -0.09 5.69 3.39
N GLY A 105 0.73 6.68 2.99
CA GLY A 105 1.84 6.45 2.08
C GLY A 105 1.37 5.97 0.71
N ALA A 106 0.39 6.66 0.14
CA ALA A 106 -0.34 6.22 -1.04
C ALA A 106 0.57 6.03 -2.28
N GLY A 107 1.63 6.81 -2.45
CA GLY A 107 2.53 6.76 -3.60
C GLY A 107 1.79 6.95 -4.93
N ALA A 108 1.56 5.85 -5.66
CA ALA A 108 0.74 5.86 -6.88
C ALA A 108 -0.79 5.86 -6.61
N ALA A 109 -1.20 5.57 -5.38
CA ALA A 109 -2.58 5.54 -4.87
C ALA A 109 -3.50 4.46 -5.45
N LEU A 110 -2.92 3.35 -5.92
CA LEU A 110 -3.70 2.24 -6.48
C LEU A 110 -4.75 1.68 -5.48
N PRO A 111 -4.39 1.30 -4.24
CA PRO A 111 -5.36 0.80 -3.26
C PRO A 111 -6.53 1.76 -3.03
N GLY A 112 -6.27 3.03 -2.75
CA GLY A 112 -7.33 3.99 -2.43
C GLY A 112 -8.21 4.34 -3.63
N ILE A 113 -7.66 4.41 -4.85
CA ILE A 113 -8.46 4.53 -6.08
C ILE A 113 -9.43 3.36 -6.21
N LEU A 114 -8.96 2.13 -5.97
CA LEU A 114 -9.81 0.95 -6.02
C LEU A 114 -10.82 0.90 -4.87
N CYS A 115 -10.50 1.42 -3.68
CA CYS A 115 -11.49 1.57 -2.63
C CYS A 115 -12.66 2.46 -3.05
N ALA A 116 -12.36 3.59 -3.69
CA ALA A 116 -13.39 4.50 -4.19
C ALA A 116 -14.26 3.84 -5.27
N LEU A 117 -13.66 3.10 -6.19
CA LEU A 117 -14.38 2.32 -7.22
C LEU A 117 -15.17 1.15 -6.63
N ALA A 118 -14.69 0.55 -5.54
CA ALA A 118 -15.33 -0.54 -4.80
C ALA A 118 -16.45 -0.08 -3.84
N GLY A 119 -16.85 1.19 -3.90
CA GLY A 119 -18.03 1.69 -3.18
C GLY A 119 -17.75 2.17 -1.76
N ALA A 120 -16.50 2.53 -1.44
CA ALA A 120 -16.21 3.30 -0.23
C ALA A 120 -17.03 4.60 -0.21
N ARG A 121 -17.56 4.95 0.97
CA ARG A 121 -18.34 6.18 1.17
C ARG A 121 -17.48 7.42 1.01
N GLU A 122 -16.26 7.35 1.52
CA GLU A 122 -15.27 8.44 1.48
C GLU A 122 -13.87 7.82 1.48
N VAL A 123 -12.94 8.41 0.71
CA VAL A 123 -11.53 8.00 0.67
C VAL A 123 -10.64 9.22 0.86
N VAL A 124 -9.70 9.13 1.78
CA VAL A 124 -8.59 10.08 1.91
C VAL A 124 -7.31 9.39 1.46
N LEU A 125 -6.67 9.94 0.43
CA LEU A 125 -5.38 9.52 -0.07
C LEU A 125 -4.31 10.41 0.57
N SER A 126 -3.44 9.84 1.40
CA SER A 126 -2.44 10.61 2.13
C SER A 126 -1.02 10.13 1.90
N ASP A 127 -0.10 11.09 1.84
CA ASP A 127 1.33 10.85 1.71
C ASP A 127 2.11 12.05 2.29
N TYR A 128 3.44 11.96 2.31
CA TYR A 128 4.31 13.04 2.72
C TYR A 128 3.97 14.33 1.95
N PRO A 129 3.98 15.52 2.60
CA PRO A 129 3.51 16.78 2.01
C PRO A 129 4.52 17.39 1.01
N ALA A 130 4.91 16.61 0.01
CA ALA A 130 5.71 17.06 -1.12
C ALA A 130 4.80 17.29 -2.34
N PRO A 131 4.87 18.47 -3.00
CA PRO A 131 4.04 18.77 -4.17
C PRO A 131 4.12 17.70 -5.26
N SER A 132 5.33 17.19 -5.56
CA SER A 132 5.56 16.18 -6.59
C SER A 132 4.80 14.86 -6.33
N ILE A 133 4.58 14.51 -5.06
CA ILE A 133 3.85 13.30 -4.65
C ILE A 133 2.34 13.57 -4.69
N LEU A 134 1.88 14.64 -4.04
CA LEU A 134 0.45 14.97 -3.95
C LEU A 134 -0.16 15.30 -5.32
N GLU A 135 0.57 15.98 -6.20
CA GLU A 135 0.14 16.24 -7.57
C GLU A 135 0.03 14.95 -8.38
N ASN A 136 0.94 13.99 -8.15
CA ASN A 136 0.90 12.69 -8.82
C ASN A 136 -0.32 11.85 -8.38
N ILE A 137 -0.59 11.80 -7.07
CA ILE A 137 -1.80 11.17 -6.52
C ILE A 137 -3.05 11.82 -7.09
N THR A 138 -3.08 13.16 -7.15
CA THR A 138 -4.20 13.93 -7.72
C THR A 138 -4.42 13.59 -9.19
N LEU A 139 -3.35 13.49 -9.99
CA LEU A 139 -3.42 13.09 -11.40
C LEU A 139 -4.01 11.68 -11.54
N ASN A 140 -3.50 10.72 -10.78
CA ASN A 140 -3.98 9.33 -10.83
C ASN A 140 -5.45 9.21 -10.43
N ALA A 141 -5.87 9.90 -9.36
CA ALA A 141 -7.28 9.95 -8.96
C ALA A 141 -8.16 10.56 -10.06
N ASN A 142 -7.72 11.66 -10.69
CA ASN A 142 -8.49 12.31 -11.76
C ASN A 142 -8.63 11.45 -13.03
N VAL A 143 -7.58 10.72 -13.39
CA VAL A 143 -7.58 9.83 -14.57
C VAL A 143 -8.51 8.64 -14.38
N ASN A 144 -8.52 8.05 -13.19
CA ASN A 144 -9.19 6.76 -12.97
C ASN A 144 -10.58 6.87 -12.33
N LEU A 145 -10.88 7.97 -11.61
CA LEU A 145 -12.17 8.11 -10.93
C LEU A 145 -13.19 8.87 -11.79
N PRO A 146 -14.41 8.32 -11.97
CA PRO A 146 -15.48 9.02 -12.68
C PRO A 146 -15.92 10.27 -11.90
N PRO A 147 -16.47 11.30 -12.58
CA PRO A 147 -16.92 12.53 -11.95
C PRO A 147 -17.96 12.35 -10.83
N THR A 148 -18.68 11.23 -10.81
CA THR A 148 -19.66 10.89 -9.78
C THR A 148 -19.04 10.35 -8.49
N ILE A 149 -17.82 9.79 -8.55
CA ILE A 149 -17.10 9.22 -7.39
C ILE A 149 -16.05 10.21 -6.87
N ARG A 150 -15.42 10.96 -7.77
CA ARG A 150 -14.33 11.90 -7.44
C ARG A 150 -14.63 12.86 -6.27
N PRO A 151 -15.85 13.41 -6.09
CA PRO A 151 -16.15 14.26 -4.94
C PRO A 151 -16.02 13.58 -3.57
N ASN A 152 -16.01 12.24 -3.52
CA ASN A 152 -15.84 11.47 -2.28
C ASN A 152 -14.37 11.16 -1.98
N VAL A 153 -13.42 11.65 -2.80
CA VAL A 153 -11.99 11.39 -2.66
C VAL A 153 -11.24 12.69 -2.40
N THR A 154 -10.50 12.73 -1.30
CA THR A 154 -9.67 13.86 -0.89
C THR A 154 -8.20 13.45 -0.89
N ILE A 155 -7.32 14.32 -1.39
CA ILE A 155 -5.86 14.14 -1.35
C ILE A 155 -5.31 15.06 -0.26
N GLN A 156 -4.53 14.53 0.67
CA GLN A 156 -4.02 15.31 1.80
C GLN A 156 -2.57 14.96 2.16
N GLY A 157 -1.75 15.99 2.38
CA GLY A 157 -0.41 15.81 2.92
C GLY A 157 -0.47 15.44 4.41
N HIS A 158 0.28 14.43 4.81
CA HIS A 158 0.40 13.98 6.20
C HIS A 158 1.80 13.43 6.47
N VAL A 159 2.41 13.85 7.58
CA VAL A 159 3.65 13.26 8.08
C VAL A 159 3.29 12.29 9.19
N TRP A 160 3.75 11.04 9.10
CA TRP A 160 3.45 10.06 10.14
C TRP A 160 3.88 10.55 11.53
N GLY A 161 3.05 10.29 12.53
CA GLY A 161 3.24 10.71 13.91
C GLY A 161 2.86 12.18 14.21
N GLU A 162 2.60 13.00 13.18
CA GLU A 162 2.04 14.34 13.34
C GLU A 162 0.59 14.25 13.83
N GLU A 163 0.20 15.13 14.74
CA GLU A 163 -1.14 15.16 15.34
C GLU A 163 -1.83 16.52 15.19
N SER A 164 -1.09 17.53 14.76
CA SER A 164 -1.55 18.91 14.66
C SER A 164 -1.88 19.36 13.24
N ASP A 165 -1.68 18.50 12.24
CA ASP A 165 -2.08 18.81 10.87
C ASP A 165 -3.60 18.75 10.67
N GLU A 166 -4.05 19.25 9.53
CA GLU A 166 -5.48 19.33 9.20
C GLU A 166 -6.14 17.95 9.14
N LEU A 167 -5.42 16.91 8.70
CA LEU A 167 -5.96 15.55 8.60
C LEU A 167 -6.27 15.03 10.00
N CYS A 168 -5.29 15.07 10.91
CA CYS A 168 -5.45 14.59 12.28
C CYS A 168 -6.47 15.41 13.07
N THR A 169 -6.38 16.74 13.02
CA THR A 169 -7.26 17.61 13.81
C THR A 169 -8.72 17.52 13.38
N ALA A 170 -9.01 17.26 12.10
CA ALA A 170 -10.38 17.15 11.61
C ALA A 170 -10.94 15.70 11.64
N ARG A 171 -10.09 14.68 11.53
CA ARG A 171 -10.52 13.30 11.21
C ARG A 171 -10.04 12.21 12.17
N ALA A 172 -9.40 12.56 13.30
CA ALA A 172 -8.99 11.57 14.30
C ALA A 172 -10.13 10.62 14.70
N GLY A 173 -9.86 9.32 14.74
CA GLY A 173 -10.80 8.27 15.10
C GLY A 173 -12.01 8.09 14.16
N THR A 174 -11.97 8.65 12.94
CA THR A 174 -13.12 8.56 12.00
C THR A 174 -13.00 7.48 10.94
N PHE A 175 -11.81 6.90 10.75
CA PHE A 175 -11.56 5.98 9.65
C PHE A 175 -11.88 4.54 10.05
N THR A 176 -12.91 3.98 9.44
CA THR A 176 -13.29 2.57 9.61
C THR A 176 -12.35 1.61 8.88
N ARG A 177 -11.61 2.11 7.89
CA ARG A 177 -10.60 1.37 7.13
C ARG A 177 -9.35 2.20 6.98
N ILE A 178 -8.19 1.62 7.26
CA ILE A 178 -6.89 2.20 6.94
C ILE A 178 -6.11 1.21 6.08
N ILE A 179 -5.40 1.69 5.07
CA ILE A 179 -4.46 0.90 4.28
C ILE A 179 -3.06 1.48 4.48
N ALA A 180 -2.10 0.61 4.82
CA ALA A 180 -0.68 0.92 4.87
C ALA A 180 0.08 -0.16 4.09
N ALA A 181 0.38 0.12 2.82
CA ALA A 181 1.01 -0.81 1.89
C ALA A 181 2.46 -0.41 1.62
N ASP A 182 3.40 -1.25 2.05
CA ASP A 182 4.85 -1.02 2.03
C ASP A 182 5.29 0.26 2.77
N CYS A 183 4.72 0.51 3.96
CA CYS A 183 5.10 1.63 4.82
C CYS A 183 6.10 1.27 5.94
N MET A 184 6.39 -0.02 6.15
CA MET A 184 7.06 -0.55 7.36
C MET A 184 8.59 -0.73 7.21
N TRP A 185 9.19 -0.06 6.24
CA TRP A 185 10.60 -0.24 5.85
C TRP A 185 11.56 0.77 6.50
N MET A 186 11.05 1.73 7.29
CA MET A 186 11.81 2.72 8.04
C MET A 186 11.71 2.43 9.54
N ALA A 187 12.74 1.82 10.12
CA ALA A 187 12.71 1.39 11.52
C ALA A 187 12.48 2.56 12.50
N ASP A 188 13.00 3.74 12.18
CA ASP A 188 12.83 5.00 12.93
C ASP A 188 11.43 5.60 12.79
N GLN A 189 10.71 5.29 11.69
CA GLN A 189 9.34 5.78 11.46
C GLN A 189 8.27 4.78 11.92
N ASN A 190 8.63 3.54 12.24
CA ASN A 190 7.67 2.54 12.75
C ASN A 190 6.81 3.06 13.93
N PRO A 191 7.36 3.73 14.96
CA PRO A 191 6.55 4.33 16.02
C PRO A 191 5.58 5.41 15.52
N ASN A 192 6.05 6.27 14.61
CA ASN A 192 5.25 7.35 14.02
C ASN A 192 4.08 6.81 13.19
N LEU A 193 4.33 5.78 12.37
CA LEU A 193 3.29 5.12 11.58
C LEU A 193 2.25 4.44 12.47
N ALA A 194 2.70 3.68 13.49
CA ALA A 194 1.79 3.04 14.44
C ALA A 194 0.93 4.06 15.20
N LYS A 195 1.53 5.18 15.61
CA LYS A 195 0.82 6.30 16.24
C LYS A 195 -0.23 6.90 15.33
N THR A 196 0.10 7.20 14.06
CA THR A 196 -0.88 7.67 13.07
C THR A 196 -2.04 6.68 12.92
N ILE A 197 -1.75 5.38 12.76
CA ILE A 197 -2.82 4.35 12.67
C ILE A 197 -3.70 4.41 13.91
N ARG A 198 -3.11 4.44 15.11
CA ARG A 198 -3.87 4.50 16.37
C ARG A 198 -4.74 5.75 16.48
N THR A 199 -4.23 6.91 16.10
CA THR A 199 -4.94 8.20 16.19
C THR A 199 -6.08 8.29 15.20
N MET A 200 -5.92 7.76 13.99
CA MET A 200 -6.89 7.92 12.89
C MET A 200 -7.95 6.82 12.85
N LEU A 201 -7.63 5.61 13.32
CA LEU A 201 -8.50 4.45 13.25
C LEU A 201 -9.71 4.59 14.19
N ASP A 202 -10.90 4.29 13.68
CA ASP A 202 -12.12 4.17 14.49
C ASP A 202 -11.89 3.15 15.62
N PRO A 203 -12.07 3.55 16.89
CA PRO A 203 -11.70 2.70 18.03
C PRO A 203 -12.62 1.50 18.24
N GLU A 204 -13.83 1.51 17.68
CA GLU A 204 -14.84 0.48 17.90
C GLU A 204 -14.85 -0.57 16.78
N ASN A 205 -14.80 -0.09 15.52
CA ASN A 205 -15.02 -0.91 14.33
C ASN A 205 -13.90 -0.76 13.28
N GLY A 206 -12.88 0.05 13.55
CA GLY A 206 -11.80 0.30 12.61
C GLY A 206 -10.91 -0.92 12.39
N VAL A 207 -10.56 -1.15 11.12
CA VAL A 207 -9.58 -2.15 10.70
C VAL A 207 -8.52 -1.52 9.82
N CYS A 208 -7.25 -1.69 10.17
CA CYS A 208 -6.13 -1.32 9.33
C CYS A 208 -5.58 -2.55 8.61
N LEU A 209 -5.57 -2.54 7.27
CA LEU A 209 -4.85 -3.49 6.44
C LEU A 209 -3.41 -3.01 6.29
N ALA A 210 -2.48 -3.76 6.90
CA ALA A 210 -1.07 -3.45 6.95
C ALA A 210 -0.31 -4.52 6.15
N ILE A 211 0.34 -4.12 5.05
CA ILE A 211 1.07 -5.03 4.15
C ILE A 211 2.50 -4.54 3.98
N ALA A 212 3.49 -5.41 4.04
CA ALA A 212 4.90 -5.05 3.84
C ALA A 212 5.71 -6.16 3.18
N GLY A 213 6.59 -5.80 2.25
CA GLY A 213 7.59 -6.70 1.71
C GLY A 213 8.83 -6.83 2.58
N PHE A 214 9.62 -7.87 2.36
CA PHE A 214 10.88 -8.10 3.09
C PHE A 214 12.13 -7.57 2.38
N HIS A 215 11.97 -6.75 1.33
CA HIS A 215 13.09 -6.23 0.54
C HIS A 215 14.06 -5.38 1.39
N THR A 216 13.58 -4.73 2.46
CA THR A 216 14.40 -4.01 3.44
C THR A 216 14.75 -4.80 4.72
N GLY A 217 14.37 -6.07 4.79
CA GLY A 217 14.68 -7.00 5.87
C GLY A 217 13.59 -7.14 6.95
N ARG A 218 13.39 -8.39 7.41
CA ARG A 218 12.36 -8.79 8.39
C ARG A 218 12.37 -7.99 9.69
N GLN A 219 13.54 -7.65 10.21
CA GLN A 219 13.66 -6.95 11.50
C GLN A 219 12.95 -5.59 11.50
N LYS A 220 12.84 -4.92 10.35
CA LYS A 220 12.09 -3.66 10.25
C LYS A 220 10.59 -3.88 10.40
N VAL A 221 10.06 -4.93 9.78
CA VAL A 221 8.65 -5.34 9.90
C VAL A 221 8.35 -5.81 11.33
N VAL A 222 9.27 -6.56 11.97
CA VAL A 222 9.15 -6.92 13.40
C VAL A 222 9.04 -5.66 14.26
N GLY A 223 9.92 -4.68 14.06
CA GLY A 223 9.89 -3.41 14.79
C GLY A 223 8.58 -2.63 14.62
N PHE A 224 7.90 -2.78 13.47
CA PHE A 224 6.56 -2.20 13.28
C PHE A 224 5.53 -2.90 14.18
N PHE A 225 5.51 -4.23 14.23
CA PHE A 225 4.57 -4.95 15.12
C PHE A 225 4.82 -4.67 16.61
N GLU A 226 6.08 -4.47 17.01
CA GLU A 226 6.40 -4.00 18.36
C GLU A 226 5.87 -2.59 18.64
N ALA A 227 5.92 -1.69 17.65
CA ALA A 227 5.37 -0.34 17.77
C ALA A 227 3.83 -0.36 17.83
N VAL A 228 3.18 -1.16 16.99
CA VAL A 228 1.73 -1.42 17.00
C VAL A 228 1.26 -1.84 18.39
N GLU A 229 1.94 -2.82 19.01
CA GLU A 229 1.60 -3.27 20.35
C GLU A 229 1.73 -2.15 21.40
N LYS A 230 2.81 -1.36 21.34
CA LYS A 230 3.07 -0.25 22.27
C LYS A 230 2.02 0.86 22.15
N GLU A 231 1.55 1.15 20.93
CA GLU A 231 0.50 2.15 20.66
C GLU A 231 -0.92 1.65 20.98
N GLY A 232 -1.07 0.43 21.51
CA GLY A 232 -2.37 -0.12 21.90
C GLY A 232 -3.19 -0.63 20.72
N LEU A 233 -2.53 -1.09 19.66
CA LEU A 233 -3.12 -1.82 18.54
C LEU A 233 -2.80 -3.32 18.65
N GLU A 234 -3.64 -4.17 18.07
CA GLU A 234 -3.43 -5.63 18.01
C GLU A 234 -3.87 -6.22 16.67
N PRO A 235 -3.26 -7.33 16.23
CA PRO A 235 -3.75 -8.09 15.09
C PRO A 235 -5.14 -8.69 15.33
N ILE A 236 -5.98 -8.66 14.30
CA ILE A 236 -7.22 -9.42 14.20
C ILE A 236 -6.87 -10.81 13.66
N GLY A 237 -6.87 -11.81 14.53
CA GLY A 237 -6.49 -13.17 14.14
C GLY A 237 -4.98 -13.31 13.94
N LYS A 238 -4.58 -14.15 12.97
CA LYS A 238 -3.16 -14.41 12.68
C LYS A 238 -2.61 -13.40 11.69
N VAL A 239 -1.38 -12.95 11.93
CA VAL A 239 -0.52 -12.38 10.89
C VAL A 239 0.00 -13.52 10.01
N PHE A 240 0.05 -13.31 8.71
CA PHE A 240 0.53 -14.31 7.76
C PHE A 240 1.40 -13.67 6.68
N GLU A 241 2.10 -14.50 5.92
CA GLU A 241 2.90 -14.07 4.77
C GLU A 241 2.33 -14.73 3.51
N ARG A 242 2.22 -13.97 2.43
CA ARG A 242 1.73 -14.41 1.12
C ARG A 242 2.77 -14.07 0.06
N ASP A 243 3.12 -15.01 -0.81
CA ASP A 243 4.05 -14.76 -1.90
C ASP A 243 3.36 -14.27 -3.19
N VAL A 244 4.15 -13.96 -4.22
CA VAL A 244 3.64 -13.50 -5.53
C VAL A 244 2.75 -14.52 -6.26
N GLU A 245 2.82 -15.79 -5.88
CA GLU A 245 2.01 -16.91 -6.36
C GLU A 245 0.78 -17.16 -5.46
N GLY A 246 0.59 -16.35 -4.42
CA GLY A 246 -0.46 -16.46 -3.41
C GLY A 246 -0.31 -17.65 -2.47
N VAL A 247 0.88 -18.26 -2.39
CA VAL A 247 1.20 -19.27 -1.38
C VAL A 247 1.29 -18.58 -0.03
N GLU A 248 0.60 -19.13 0.97
CA GLU A 248 0.57 -18.57 2.32
C GLU A 248 1.40 -19.38 3.32
N ARG A 249 1.96 -18.67 4.31
CA ARG A 249 2.62 -19.27 5.48
C ARG A 249 2.37 -18.44 6.73
N ASP A 250 2.40 -19.07 7.91
CA ASP A 250 2.28 -18.39 9.20
C ASP A 250 3.44 -17.40 9.40
N TRP A 251 3.16 -16.18 9.88
CA TRP A 251 4.19 -15.19 10.23
C TRP A 251 5.19 -15.71 11.26
N ALA A 252 6.46 -15.29 11.11
CA ALA A 252 7.51 -15.57 12.09
C ALA A 252 8.37 -14.35 12.37
N VAL A 253 8.70 -14.11 13.65
CA VAL A 253 9.61 -13.03 14.07
C VAL A 253 11.03 -13.25 13.55
N ASP A 254 11.44 -14.52 13.50
CA ASP A 254 12.73 -14.96 12.97
C ASP A 254 12.54 -16.24 12.15
N ARG A 255 13.11 -16.26 10.94
CA ARG A 255 13.15 -17.44 10.05
C ARG A 255 14.56 -17.98 9.87
N GLY A 256 15.53 -17.48 10.62
CA GLY A 256 16.95 -17.71 10.39
C GLY A 256 17.44 -16.96 9.15
N PHE A 257 18.26 -17.62 8.35
CA PHE A 257 18.74 -17.03 7.10
C PHE A 257 17.62 -16.97 6.06
N GLU A 258 17.33 -15.77 5.58
CA GLU A 258 16.46 -15.54 4.44
C GLU A 258 17.30 -15.01 3.28
N ASP A 259 17.30 -15.74 2.18
CA ASP A 259 17.96 -15.29 0.96
C ASP A 259 17.38 -13.92 0.53
N PRO A 260 18.23 -12.89 0.32
CA PRO A 260 17.76 -11.55 -0.01
C PRO A 260 16.96 -11.43 -1.30
N VAL A 261 17.13 -12.36 -2.25
CA VAL A 261 16.38 -12.44 -3.51
C VAL A 261 15.03 -13.09 -3.24
N GLU A 262 15.03 -14.27 -2.63
CA GLU A 262 13.80 -15.03 -2.37
C GLU A 262 12.82 -14.29 -1.46
N ARG A 263 13.33 -13.60 -0.43
CA ARG A 263 12.45 -12.90 0.53
C ARG A 263 11.64 -11.77 -0.11
N LYS A 264 12.09 -11.21 -1.25
CA LYS A 264 11.34 -10.16 -1.97
C LYS A 264 9.99 -10.63 -2.50
N ARG A 265 9.84 -11.95 -2.71
CA ARG A 265 8.59 -12.59 -3.14
C ARG A 265 7.48 -12.47 -2.11
N TRP A 266 7.83 -12.37 -0.83
CA TRP A 266 6.90 -12.51 0.28
C TRP A 266 6.45 -11.15 0.81
N LEU A 267 5.15 -11.05 1.05
CA LEU A 267 4.50 -9.93 1.73
C LEU A 267 3.95 -10.40 3.07
N THR A 268 4.23 -9.68 4.15
CA THR A 268 3.50 -9.86 5.41
C THR A 268 2.16 -9.15 5.29
N ILE A 269 1.09 -9.77 5.78
CA ILE A 269 -0.26 -9.22 5.80
C ILE A 269 -0.80 -9.30 7.23
N ALA A 270 -1.26 -8.17 7.74
CA ALA A 270 -1.93 -8.07 9.03
C ALA A 270 -3.18 -7.19 8.92
N PHE A 271 -4.25 -7.62 9.59
CA PHE A 271 -5.38 -6.76 9.91
C PHE A 271 -5.21 -6.30 11.35
N LEU A 272 -5.20 -5.00 11.61
CA LEU A 272 -4.99 -4.43 12.93
C LEU A 272 -6.25 -3.72 13.42
N ARG A 273 -6.49 -3.75 14.73
CA ARG A 273 -7.53 -2.97 15.41
C ARG A 273 -6.99 -2.33 16.69
N VAL A 274 -7.75 -1.41 17.26
CA VAL A 274 -7.50 -0.91 18.61
C VAL A 274 -7.72 -2.03 19.64
N LYS A 275 -6.76 -2.22 20.56
CA LYS A 275 -6.86 -3.17 21.66
C LYS A 275 -8.07 -2.83 22.50
N LYS A 276 -8.98 -3.79 22.67
CA LYS A 276 -10.11 -3.64 23.59
C LYS A 276 -9.58 -3.76 25.03
N PRO A 277 -10.09 -2.95 25.99
CA PRO A 277 -9.77 -3.15 27.39
C PRO A 277 -10.11 -4.59 27.78
N MET A 278 -9.23 -5.28 28.51
CA MET A 278 -9.61 -6.55 29.12
C MET A 278 -10.84 -6.30 29.99
N ALA A 279 -11.93 -7.00 29.70
CA ALA A 279 -13.12 -6.95 30.56
C ALA A 279 -12.66 -7.34 31.97
N GLN A 280 -12.86 -6.43 32.94
CA GLN A 280 -12.63 -6.76 34.35
C GLN A 280 -13.66 -7.82 34.73
N SER A 281 -13.19 -9.07 34.85
CA SER A 281 -13.94 -10.19 35.41
C SER A 281 -13.97 -10.12 36.93
#